data_AF-A0A944YF52-F1
#
_entry.id   AF-A0A944YF52-F1
#
_cell.length_a   1.000
_cell.length_b   1.000
_cell.length_c   1.000
_cell.angle_alpha   90.00
_cell.angle_beta   90.00
_cell.angle_gamma   90.00
#
_symmetry.space_group_name_H-M   'P 1'
#
loop_
_entity.id
_entity.type
_entity.pdbx_description
1 polymer ?
#
loop_
_entity_poly.entity_id
_entity_poly.type
_entity_poly.pdbx_seq_one_letter_code
_entity_poly.pdbx_strand_id
1 'polypeptide(L)'
;MNHRILVAIILSTFLFGMSSQTYAQQAFTGSVTTSESPSLKLEDNSDALWQQRIDRSEGFRAKMLSTHHGLNLFAEYKKAYMRNRIEHSVDCRLAQRKSNKEGLFSVSARCYRTSLLMEREFWQKHSQQIESIPGVSNKIRGKAISAITEMIDAIDAIILGIDSSVYKSLDGLLEAKQNLHKKYRAPVSLSISHVRADRTLSWIAHFMTSMLSIIETEDISEETFSELMKASYCLEMGELFMKEILIQEDNSQASLILSQSLVHLQSCEQYFKQAYDSNQKLDI
;
A
#
# COMPACT_ATOMS: atom_id res chain seq x y z
N MET A 1 19.08 -2.34 22.43
CA MET A 1 18.74 -0.99 21.91
C MET A 1 17.24 -0.98 21.67
N ASN A 2 16.53 -0.32 22.60
CA ASN A 2 15.08 -0.24 22.86
C ASN A 2 14.05 -0.92 21.93
N HIS A 3 13.36 -1.92 22.51
CA HIS A 3 12.06 -2.56 22.17
C HIS A 3 10.98 -1.60 21.61
N ARG A 4 11.02 -0.33 22.03
CA ARG A 4 10.17 0.75 21.48
C ARG A 4 10.39 0.99 19.98
N ILE A 5 11.55 0.65 19.42
CA ILE A 5 11.88 0.86 18.01
C ILE A 5 11.31 -0.25 17.14
N LEU A 6 11.29 -1.51 17.58
CA LEU A 6 10.74 -2.63 16.80
C LEU A 6 9.21 -2.53 16.71
N VAL A 7 8.56 -2.28 17.85
CA VAL A 7 7.12 -2.00 17.94
C VAL A 7 6.79 -0.69 17.23
N ALA A 8 7.62 0.36 17.28
CA ALA A 8 7.40 1.59 16.50
C ALA A 8 7.70 1.43 15.01
N ILE A 9 8.56 0.52 14.56
CA ILE A 9 8.79 0.25 13.13
C ILE A 9 7.62 -0.56 12.57
N ILE A 10 7.10 -1.53 13.32
CA ILE A 10 5.88 -2.28 12.96
C ILE A 10 4.67 -1.33 13.00
N LEU A 11 4.44 -0.57 14.08
CA LEU A 11 3.37 0.44 14.12
C LEU A 11 3.56 1.57 13.09
N SER A 12 4.77 2.04 12.79
CA SER A 12 4.96 3.14 11.83
C SER A 12 4.86 2.68 10.37
N THR A 13 5.12 1.41 10.08
CA THR A 13 4.93 0.87 8.73
C THR A 13 3.52 0.34 8.50
N PHE A 14 2.83 -0.16 9.54
CA PHE A 14 1.44 -0.65 9.46
C PHE A 14 0.37 0.43 9.70
N LEU A 15 0.55 1.41 10.60
CA LEU A 15 -0.49 2.41 10.90
C LEU A 15 -0.44 3.67 10.02
N PHE A 16 0.68 4.02 9.38
CA PHE A 16 0.71 5.18 8.47
C PHE A 16 0.15 4.90 7.06
N GLY A 17 -0.34 3.68 6.82
CA GLY A 17 -1.22 3.34 5.70
C GLY A 17 -2.69 3.67 5.96
N MET A 18 -3.09 3.86 7.22
CA MET A 18 -4.48 4.07 7.65
C MET A 18 -4.75 5.55 7.94
N SER A 19 -4.82 6.37 6.90
CA SER A 19 -5.50 7.66 7.02
C SER A 19 -6.19 8.01 5.71
N SER A 20 -7.52 8.06 5.78
CA SER A 20 -8.49 8.61 4.81
C SER A 20 -8.82 7.79 3.56
N GLN A 21 -9.68 6.78 3.72
CA GLN A 21 -10.80 6.55 2.79
C GLN A 21 -12.07 6.21 3.59
N THR A 22 -12.71 7.24 4.15
CA THR A 22 -14.15 7.17 4.44
C THR A 22 -14.88 7.47 3.14
N TYR A 23 -15.29 6.43 2.42
CA TYR A 23 -16.41 6.49 1.49
C TYR A 23 -17.30 5.27 1.72
N ALA A 24 -18.50 5.58 2.22
CA ALA A 24 -19.74 4.80 2.22
C ALA A 24 -19.61 3.26 2.25
N GLN A 25 -19.76 2.71 3.45
CA GLN A 25 -20.24 1.34 3.64
C GLN A 25 -21.68 1.26 3.10
N GLN A 26 -21.88 0.48 2.03
CA GLN A 26 -23.14 -0.21 1.81
C GLN A 26 -22.90 -1.69 2.06
N ALA A 27 -23.57 -2.20 3.09
CA ALA A 27 -23.59 -3.61 3.43
C ALA A 27 -24.18 -4.41 2.26
N PHE A 28 -23.37 -5.29 1.68
CA PHE A 28 -23.86 -6.36 0.83
C PHE A 28 -23.69 -7.67 1.58
N THR A 29 -24.78 -8.11 2.20
CA THR A 29 -24.94 -9.48 2.71
C THR A 29 -25.12 -10.40 1.50
N GLY A 30 -24.01 -10.90 0.97
CA GLY A 30 -23.97 -11.94 -0.06
C GLY A 30 -23.71 -13.30 0.57
N SER A 31 -24.70 -14.17 0.50
CA SER A 31 -24.69 -15.59 0.89
C SER A 31 -23.47 -16.34 0.35
N VAL A 32 -22.75 -17.03 1.23
CA VAL A 32 -21.71 -18.02 0.89
C VAL A 32 -22.40 -19.23 0.26
N THR A 33 -22.32 -19.37 -1.07
CA THR A 33 -22.63 -20.62 -1.75
C THR A 33 -21.38 -21.50 -1.73
N THR A 34 -21.46 -22.58 -0.96
CA THR A 34 -20.55 -23.73 -1.00
C THR A 34 -20.52 -24.30 -2.42
N SER A 35 -19.37 -24.21 -3.10
CA SER A 35 -19.11 -24.90 -4.36
C SER A 35 -17.74 -25.58 -4.26
N GLU A 36 -17.82 -26.91 -4.38
CA GLU A 36 -16.80 -27.95 -4.53
C GLU A 36 -15.31 -27.57 -4.53
N SER A 37 -14.61 -28.14 -3.56
CA SER A 37 -13.15 -28.27 -3.48
C SER A 37 -12.55 -28.84 -4.79
N PRO A 38 -11.67 -28.10 -5.47
CA PRO A 38 -10.71 -28.71 -6.39
C PRO A 38 -9.63 -29.41 -5.55
N SER A 39 -9.53 -30.73 -5.66
CA SER A 39 -8.44 -31.51 -5.11
C SER A 39 -7.11 -31.14 -5.77
N LEU A 40 -6.41 -30.17 -5.17
CA LEU A 40 -5.04 -29.80 -5.51
C LEU A 40 -4.08 -30.89 -5.01
N LYS A 41 -3.32 -31.49 -5.93
CA LYS A 41 -2.18 -32.38 -5.64
C LYS A 41 -1.17 -31.63 -4.77
N LEU A 42 -1.00 -32.05 -3.52
CA LEU A 42 -0.42 -31.22 -2.45
C LEU A 42 0.95 -31.66 -1.91
N GLU A 43 1.65 -32.62 -2.52
CA GLU A 43 2.79 -33.29 -1.84
C GLU A 43 4.20 -32.97 -2.36
N ASP A 44 4.40 -32.21 -3.44
CA ASP A 44 5.75 -31.84 -3.96
C ASP A 44 6.07 -30.33 -3.88
N ASN A 45 5.18 -29.51 -3.29
CA ASN A 45 5.25 -28.04 -3.37
C ASN A 45 5.65 -27.32 -2.06
N SER A 46 5.79 -28.05 -0.95
CA SER A 46 6.10 -27.45 0.36
C SER A 46 7.53 -26.90 0.42
N ASP A 47 8.51 -27.68 -0.02
CA ASP A 47 9.92 -27.28 0.01
C ASP A 47 10.20 -26.12 -0.94
N ALA A 48 9.58 -26.12 -2.12
CA ALA A 48 9.69 -25.02 -3.08
C ALA A 48 9.08 -23.72 -2.54
N LEU A 49 7.95 -23.80 -1.83
CA LEU A 49 7.34 -22.64 -1.18
C LEU A 49 8.23 -22.12 -0.05
N TRP A 50 8.84 -23.01 0.74
CA TRP A 50 9.75 -22.58 1.80
C TRP A 50 11.00 -21.91 1.25
N GLN A 51 11.61 -22.48 0.20
CA GLN A 51 12.74 -21.86 -0.46
C GLN A 51 12.40 -20.47 -0.98
N GLN A 52 11.21 -20.29 -1.58
CA GLN A 52 10.74 -18.98 -2.03
C GLN A 52 10.67 -17.96 -0.88
N ARG A 53 10.20 -18.37 0.30
CA ARG A 53 10.13 -17.50 1.48
C ARG A 53 11.53 -17.15 2.00
N ILE A 54 12.47 -18.09 2.00
CA ILE A 54 13.89 -17.86 2.36
C ILE A 54 14.52 -16.84 1.40
N ASP A 55 14.44 -17.08 0.10
CA ASP A 55 15.00 -16.19 -0.93
C ASP A 55 14.43 -14.77 -0.82
N ARG A 56 13.16 -14.66 -0.45
CA ARG A 56 12.47 -13.39 -0.27
C ARG A 56 12.87 -12.67 1.02
N SER A 57 13.15 -13.40 2.10
CA SER A 57 13.54 -12.82 3.39
C SER A 57 15.02 -12.46 3.47
N GLU A 58 15.86 -13.08 2.63
CA GLU A 58 17.31 -12.91 2.67
C GLU A 58 17.73 -11.43 2.51
N GLY A 59 18.41 -10.91 3.55
CA GLY A 59 18.88 -9.52 3.60
C GLY A 59 17.77 -8.46 3.56
N PHE A 60 16.49 -8.84 3.55
CA PHE A 60 15.36 -7.91 3.45
C PHE A 60 15.32 -6.97 4.65
N ARG A 61 15.41 -7.48 5.88
CA ARG A 61 15.41 -6.65 7.11
C ARG A 61 16.55 -5.65 7.14
N ALA A 62 17.77 -6.07 6.77
CA ALA A 62 18.93 -5.18 6.74
C ALA A 62 18.75 -4.04 5.72
N LYS A 63 18.29 -4.37 4.50
CA LYS A 63 17.94 -3.37 3.48
C LYS A 63 16.82 -2.44 3.97
N MET A 64 15.79 -2.99 4.62
CA MET A 64 14.69 -2.21 5.21
C MET A 64 15.19 -1.21 6.25
N LEU A 65 16.06 -1.63 7.17
CA LEU A 65 16.66 -0.74 8.17
C LEU A 65 17.50 0.36 7.52
N SER A 66 18.27 0.04 6.47
CA SER A 66 19.07 1.05 5.75
C SER A 66 18.23 2.10 5.01
N THR A 67 17.01 1.75 4.59
CA THR A 67 16.10 2.63 3.85
C THR A 67 15.09 3.35 4.75
N HIS A 68 15.05 3.04 6.05
CA HIS A 68 14.07 3.55 7.00
C HIS A 68 14.01 5.09 7.04
N HIS A 69 15.16 5.76 6.98
CA HIS A 69 15.21 7.23 6.94
C HIS A 69 14.48 7.80 5.72
N GLY A 70 14.72 7.25 4.53
CA GLY A 70 14.05 7.66 3.31
C GLY A 70 12.53 7.43 3.35
N LEU A 71 12.09 6.32 3.95
CA LEU A 71 10.67 6.04 4.16
C LEU A 71 10.00 7.06 5.08
N ASN A 72 10.68 7.46 6.16
CA ASN A 72 10.17 8.48 7.08
C ASN A 72 10.11 9.86 6.41
N LEU A 73 11.15 10.25 5.66
CA LEU A 73 11.13 11.49 4.88
C LEU A 73 9.96 11.52 3.89
N PHE A 74 9.72 10.42 3.19
CA PHE A 74 8.58 10.33 2.28
C PHE A 74 7.24 10.39 3.02
N ALA A 75 7.14 9.74 4.19
CA ALA A 75 5.93 9.79 5.01
C ALA A 75 5.62 11.22 5.47
N GLU A 76 6.61 11.98 5.92
CA GLU A 76 6.47 13.39 6.28
C GLU A 76 6.10 14.25 5.06
N TYR A 77 6.74 14.02 3.92
CA TYR A 77 6.38 14.68 2.67
C TYR A 77 4.92 14.40 2.26
N LYS A 78 4.47 13.14 2.35
CA LYS A 78 3.07 12.75 2.09
C LYS A 78 2.10 13.45 3.03
N LYS A 79 2.41 13.57 4.33
CA LYS A 79 1.58 14.32 5.29
C LYS A 79 1.48 15.79 4.91
N ALA A 80 2.60 16.42 4.55
CA ALA A 80 2.64 17.81 4.10
C ALA A 80 1.82 18.01 2.81
N TYR A 81 1.98 17.12 1.81
CA TYR A 81 1.18 17.12 0.59
C TYR A 81 -0.31 17.04 0.87
N MET A 82 -0.74 16.13 1.75
CA MET A 82 -2.16 15.98 2.11
C MET A 82 -2.73 17.23 2.77
N ARG A 83 -1.96 17.88 3.65
CA ARG A 83 -2.33 19.17 4.27
C ARG A 83 -2.50 20.26 3.21
N ASN A 84 -1.48 20.49 2.37
CA ASN A 84 -1.50 21.51 1.32
C ASN A 84 -2.66 21.27 0.33
N ARG A 85 -2.96 20.02 0.01
CA ARG A 85 -4.08 19.65 -0.86
C ARG A 85 -5.44 20.02 -0.24
N ILE A 86 -5.61 19.81 1.06
CA ILE A 86 -6.84 20.17 1.78
C ILE A 86 -7.00 21.69 1.84
N GLU A 87 -5.95 22.41 2.20
CA GLU A 87 -5.91 23.88 2.25
C GLU A 87 -6.27 24.46 0.88
N HIS A 88 -5.58 24.03 -0.19
CA HIS A 88 -5.87 24.46 -1.56
C HIS A 88 -7.31 24.16 -1.98
N SER A 89 -7.87 23.00 -1.59
CA SER A 89 -9.27 22.64 -1.89
C SER A 89 -10.27 23.57 -1.19
N VAL A 90 -9.97 24.03 0.02
CA VAL A 90 -10.79 25.03 0.73
C VAL A 90 -10.69 26.38 0.02
N ASP A 91 -9.49 26.84 -0.27
CA ASP A 91 -9.25 28.13 -0.95
C ASP A 91 -9.91 28.19 -2.32
N CYS A 92 -9.83 27.10 -3.09
CA CYS A 92 -10.48 27.01 -4.38
C CYS A 92 -12.00 27.05 -4.31
N ARG A 93 -12.60 26.38 -3.31
CA ARG A 93 -14.05 26.46 -3.09
C ARG A 93 -14.48 27.89 -2.72
N LEU A 94 -13.69 28.59 -1.91
CA LEU A 94 -13.95 29.99 -1.57
C LEU A 94 -13.80 30.91 -2.78
N ALA A 95 -12.76 30.71 -3.60
CA ALA A 95 -12.53 31.49 -4.82
C ALA A 95 -13.66 31.29 -5.84
N GLN A 96 -14.12 30.05 -6.04
CA GLN A 96 -15.24 29.74 -6.93
C GLN A 96 -16.54 30.39 -6.45
N ARG A 97 -16.84 30.36 -5.14
CA ARG A 97 -18.04 31.00 -4.57
C ARG A 97 -18.04 32.52 -4.73
N LYS A 98 -16.87 33.15 -4.66
CA LYS A 98 -16.72 34.61 -4.83
C LYS A 98 -16.72 35.03 -6.30
N SER A 99 -16.50 34.11 -7.23
CA SER A 99 -16.45 34.41 -8.66
C SER A 99 -17.85 34.60 -9.25
N ASN A 100 -17.98 35.54 -10.18
CA ASN A 100 -19.18 35.67 -11.01
C ASN A 100 -19.22 34.55 -12.08
N LYS A 101 -20.36 34.42 -12.77
CA LYS A 101 -20.57 33.38 -13.80
C LYS A 101 -19.50 33.40 -14.90
N GLU A 102 -19.05 34.59 -15.29
CA GLU A 102 -18.03 34.78 -16.33
C GLU A 102 -16.62 34.41 -15.86
N GLY A 103 -16.27 34.71 -14.60
CA GLY A 103 -14.98 34.38 -14.01
C GLY A 103 -14.84 32.93 -13.54
N LEU A 104 -15.96 32.22 -13.34
CA LEU A 104 -15.99 30.87 -12.75
C LEU A 104 -15.11 29.87 -13.51
N PHE A 105 -15.11 29.91 -14.84
CA PHE A 105 -14.27 29.04 -15.66
C PHE A 105 -12.78 29.29 -15.40
N SER A 106 -12.33 30.56 -15.47
CA SER A 106 -10.93 30.92 -15.26
C SER A 106 -10.43 30.53 -13.86
N VAL A 107 -11.25 30.74 -12.83
CA VAL A 107 -10.93 30.35 -11.45
C VAL A 107 -10.83 28.84 -11.33
N SER A 108 -11.76 28.10 -11.94
CA SER A 108 -11.77 26.63 -11.93
C SER A 108 -10.57 26.03 -12.65
N ALA A 109 -10.20 26.59 -13.81
CA ALA A 109 -9.02 26.18 -14.57
C ALA A 109 -7.73 26.38 -13.76
N ARG A 110 -7.55 27.57 -13.17
CA ARG A 110 -6.41 27.88 -12.29
C ARG A 110 -6.34 26.93 -11.09
N CYS A 111 -7.47 26.71 -10.43
CA CYS A 111 -7.57 25.80 -9.28
C CYS A 111 -7.20 24.36 -9.63
N TYR A 112 -7.67 23.88 -10.77
CA TYR A 112 -7.36 22.53 -11.23
C TYR A 112 -5.89 22.40 -11.63
N ARG A 113 -5.33 23.38 -12.35
CA ARG A 113 -3.92 23.45 -12.70
C ARG A 113 -2.99 23.34 -11.48
N THR A 114 -3.23 24.15 -10.44
CA THR A 114 -2.43 24.07 -9.20
C THR A 114 -2.57 22.71 -8.52
N SER A 115 -3.76 22.10 -8.55
CA SER A 115 -3.96 20.75 -8.00
C SER A 115 -3.14 19.71 -8.76
N LEU A 116 -3.10 19.82 -10.09
CA LEU A 116 -2.34 18.94 -10.97
C LEU A 116 -0.82 19.08 -10.75
N LEU A 117 -0.31 20.30 -10.55
CA LEU A 117 1.11 20.51 -10.24
C LEU A 117 1.54 19.85 -8.93
N MET A 118 0.73 20.00 -7.88
CA MET A 118 1.00 19.32 -6.60
C MET A 118 0.94 17.80 -6.74
N GLU A 119 -0.04 17.29 -7.51
CA GLU A 119 -0.18 15.86 -7.77
C GLU A 119 1.01 15.30 -8.56
N ARG A 120 1.46 16.01 -9.60
CA ARG A 120 2.64 15.66 -10.39
C ARG A 120 3.89 15.51 -9.51
N GLU A 121 4.20 16.51 -8.69
CA GLU A 121 5.37 16.48 -7.81
C GLU A 121 5.28 15.31 -6.81
N PHE A 122 4.09 15.09 -6.25
CA PHE A 122 3.87 13.98 -5.34
C PHE A 122 4.20 12.63 -5.98
N TRP A 123 3.70 12.39 -7.20
CA TRP A 123 3.90 11.13 -7.89
C TRP A 123 5.34 10.92 -8.37
N GLN A 124 6.05 12.00 -8.74
CA GLN A 124 7.48 11.93 -9.02
C GLN A 124 8.28 11.42 -7.81
N LYS A 125 8.04 11.98 -6.62
CA LYS A 125 8.71 11.52 -5.40
C LYS A 125 8.28 10.12 -4.99
N HIS A 126 7.03 9.75 -5.23
CA HIS A 126 6.54 8.41 -4.94
C HIS A 126 7.19 7.35 -5.85
N SER A 127 7.42 7.66 -7.13
CA SER A 127 8.17 6.79 -8.04
C SER A 127 9.58 6.52 -7.51
N GLN A 128 10.31 7.58 -7.13
CA GLN A 128 11.66 7.48 -6.55
C GLN A 128 11.68 6.65 -5.25
N GLN A 129 10.64 6.78 -4.43
CA GLN A 129 10.48 5.96 -3.23
C GLN A 129 10.27 4.47 -3.60
N ILE A 130 9.42 4.17 -4.57
CA ILE A 130 9.17 2.78 -5.03
C ILE A 130 10.43 2.17 -5.65
N GLU A 131 11.23 2.97 -6.36
CA GLU A 131 12.53 2.54 -6.91
C GLU A 131 13.53 2.10 -5.85
N SER A 132 13.47 2.68 -4.65
CA SER A 132 14.41 2.41 -3.56
C SER A 132 13.88 1.43 -2.50
N ILE A 133 12.58 1.14 -2.49
CA ILE A 133 11.98 0.35 -1.41
C ILE A 133 12.37 -1.14 -1.49
N PRO A 134 12.83 -1.76 -0.40
CA PRO A 134 13.11 -3.19 -0.35
C PRO A 134 11.84 -4.04 -0.33
N GLY A 135 11.98 -5.31 -0.73
CA GLY A 135 10.92 -6.32 -0.62
C GLY A 135 9.84 -6.25 -1.70
N VAL A 136 10.04 -5.45 -2.75
CA VAL A 136 9.17 -5.40 -3.93
C VAL A 136 9.94 -5.99 -5.11
N SER A 137 9.34 -6.99 -5.75
CA SER A 137 9.86 -7.65 -6.95
C SER A 137 10.02 -6.67 -8.11
N ASN A 138 11.00 -6.93 -8.99
CA ASN A 138 11.26 -6.07 -10.15
C ASN A 138 10.04 -5.97 -11.09
N LYS A 139 9.25 -7.03 -11.20
CA LYS A 139 8.02 -7.06 -11.99
C LYS A 139 6.99 -6.06 -11.45
N ILE A 140 6.70 -6.10 -10.15
CA ILE A 140 5.71 -5.20 -9.53
C ILE A 140 6.24 -3.76 -9.50
N ARG A 141 7.54 -3.58 -9.19
CA ARG A 141 8.21 -2.28 -9.22
C ARG A 141 8.10 -1.62 -10.60
N GLY A 142 8.45 -2.34 -11.66
CA GLY A 142 8.40 -1.83 -13.04
C GLY A 142 6.98 -1.45 -13.47
N LYS A 143 5.97 -2.29 -13.15
CA LYS A 143 4.56 -1.96 -13.42
C LYS A 143 4.11 -0.67 -12.73
N ALA A 144 4.44 -0.50 -11.45
CA ALA A 144 4.04 0.68 -10.69
C ALA A 144 4.71 1.96 -11.19
N ILE A 145 6.01 1.90 -11.49
CA ILE A 145 6.75 3.04 -12.06
C ILE A 145 6.19 3.42 -13.43
N SER A 146 5.88 2.44 -14.29
CA SER A 146 5.26 2.69 -15.60
C SER A 146 3.92 3.40 -15.46
N ALA A 147 3.02 2.89 -14.61
CA ALA A 147 1.72 3.50 -14.39
C ALA A 147 1.83 4.94 -13.84
N ILE A 148 2.79 5.18 -12.92
CA ILE A 148 3.05 6.52 -12.39
C ILE A 148 3.56 7.46 -13.49
N THR A 149 4.46 6.99 -14.35
CA THR A 149 5.03 7.77 -15.46
C THR A 149 3.93 8.16 -16.44
N GLU A 150 3.10 7.22 -16.88
CA GLU A 150 1.96 7.48 -17.77
C GLU A 150 0.98 8.50 -17.19
N MET A 151 0.74 8.45 -15.88
CA MET A 151 -0.10 9.43 -15.20
C MET A 151 0.56 10.81 -15.12
N ILE A 152 1.87 10.90 -14.89
CA ILE A 152 2.61 12.16 -14.91
C ILE A 152 2.53 12.79 -16.30
N ASP A 153 2.73 12.00 -17.37
CA ASP A 153 2.62 12.47 -18.74
C ASP A 153 1.21 12.97 -19.06
N ALA A 154 0.18 12.26 -18.59
CA ALA A 154 -1.21 12.69 -18.72
C ALA A 154 -1.51 13.99 -17.94
N ILE A 155 -0.93 14.16 -16.75
CA ILE A 155 -1.02 15.39 -15.98
C ILE A 155 -0.36 16.55 -16.74
N ASP A 156 0.84 16.35 -17.27
CA ASP A 156 1.59 17.36 -18.00
C ASP A 156 0.84 17.79 -19.28
N ALA A 157 0.22 16.85 -19.99
CA ALA A 157 -0.64 17.15 -21.13
C ALA A 157 -1.86 18.01 -20.76
N ILE A 158 -2.52 17.73 -19.62
CA ILE A 158 -3.67 18.53 -19.15
C ILE A 158 -3.21 19.93 -18.71
N ILE A 159 -2.09 20.04 -17.99
CA ILE A 159 -1.51 21.34 -17.60
C ILE A 159 -1.21 22.17 -18.85
N LEU A 160 -0.55 21.59 -19.85
CA LEU A 160 -0.26 22.27 -21.12
C LEU A 160 -1.54 22.69 -21.84
N GLY A 161 -2.57 21.85 -21.83
CA GLY A 161 -3.88 22.16 -22.39
C GLY A 161 -4.58 23.32 -21.68
N ILE A 162 -4.43 23.45 -20.37
CA ILE A 162 -4.92 24.61 -19.61
C ILE A 162 -4.13 25.86 -19.99
N ASP A 163 -2.80 25.79 -20.00
CA ASP A 163 -1.92 26.94 -20.27
C ASP A 163 -2.06 27.45 -21.71
N SER A 164 -2.29 26.54 -22.65
CA SER A 164 -2.55 26.86 -24.07
C SER A 164 -4.01 27.22 -24.34
N SER A 165 -4.85 27.32 -23.30
CA SER A 165 -6.29 27.61 -23.41
C SER A 165 -7.05 26.68 -24.38
N VAL A 166 -6.65 25.40 -24.46
CA VAL A 166 -7.33 24.37 -25.27
C VAL A 166 -8.73 24.11 -24.71
N TYR A 167 -8.85 24.06 -23.38
CA TYR A 167 -10.15 23.95 -22.71
C TYR A 167 -10.92 25.28 -22.83
N LYS A 168 -12.15 25.22 -23.35
CA LYS A 168 -13.01 26.40 -23.56
C LYS A 168 -14.20 26.49 -22.60
N SER A 169 -14.47 25.42 -21.85
CA SER A 169 -15.64 25.34 -20.97
C SER A 169 -15.34 24.52 -19.72
N LEU A 170 -16.18 24.68 -18.70
CA LEU A 170 -16.11 23.89 -17.47
C LEU A 170 -16.32 22.40 -17.76
N ASP A 171 -17.22 22.07 -18.68
CA ASP A 171 -17.53 20.69 -19.05
C ASP A 171 -16.29 19.98 -19.65
N GLY A 172 -15.53 20.67 -20.49
CA GLY A 172 -14.28 20.11 -21.04
C GLY A 172 -13.22 19.83 -19.95
N LEU A 173 -13.14 20.68 -18.92
CA LEU A 173 -12.26 20.43 -17.77
C LEU A 173 -12.76 19.27 -16.90
N LEU A 174 -14.08 19.15 -16.71
CA LEU A 174 -14.69 18.05 -15.97
C LEU A 174 -14.46 16.72 -16.68
N GLU A 175 -14.61 16.68 -18.00
CA GLU A 175 -14.32 15.51 -18.82
C GLU A 175 -12.85 15.11 -18.72
N ALA A 176 -11.92 16.06 -18.87
CA ALA A 176 -10.48 15.80 -18.69
C ALA A 176 -10.18 15.23 -17.30
N LYS A 177 -10.81 15.76 -16.25
CA LYS A 177 -10.67 15.25 -14.88
C LYS A 177 -11.20 13.83 -14.71
N GLN A 178 -12.34 13.50 -15.32
CA GLN A 178 -12.91 12.15 -15.29
C GLN A 178 -12.05 11.16 -16.05
N ASN A 179 -11.55 11.55 -17.24
CA ASN A 179 -10.64 10.75 -18.05
C ASN A 179 -9.33 10.50 -17.31
N LEU A 180 -8.75 11.54 -16.67
CA LEU A 180 -7.55 11.40 -15.84
C LEU A 180 -7.75 10.38 -14.71
N HIS A 181 -8.92 10.44 -14.05
CA HIS A 181 -9.23 9.51 -12.97
C HIS A 181 -9.35 8.06 -13.46
N LYS A 182 -10.18 7.82 -14.48
CA LYS A 182 -10.47 6.48 -14.98
C LYS A 182 -9.25 5.81 -15.62
N LYS A 183 -8.53 6.55 -16.47
CA LYS A 183 -7.44 5.98 -17.29
C LYS A 183 -6.09 5.93 -16.59
N TYR A 184 -5.84 6.79 -15.60
CA TYR A 184 -4.49 6.90 -15.01
C TYR A 184 -4.48 6.81 -13.48
N ARG A 185 -5.34 7.56 -12.77
CA ARG A 185 -5.34 7.50 -11.28
C ARG A 185 -5.76 6.14 -10.74
N ALA A 186 -6.78 5.50 -11.35
CA ALA A 186 -7.24 4.19 -10.92
C ALA A 186 -6.18 3.09 -11.14
N PRO A 187 -5.54 2.97 -12.32
CA PRO A 187 -4.41 2.05 -12.52
C PRO A 187 -3.21 2.31 -11.60
N VAL A 188 -2.88 3.56 -11.33
CA VAL A 188 -1.83 3.90 -10.35
C VAL A 188 -2.22 3.42 -8.96
N SER A 189 -3.45 3.70 -8.52
CA SER A 189 -3.96 3.23 -7.22
C SER A 189 -3.85 1.70 -7.09
N LEU A 190 -4.24 0.96 -8.14
CA LEU A 190 -4.10 -0.50 -8.18
C LEU A 190 -2.64 -0.93 -8.05
N SER A 191 -1.76 -0.31 -8.84
CA SER A 191 -0.33 -0.63 -8.83
C SER A 191 0.31 -0.36 -7.46
N ILE A 192 -0.12 0.70 -6.75
CA ILE A 192 0.30 0.96 -5.38
C ILE A 192 -0.19 -0.13 -4.41
N SER A 193 -1.42 -0.63 -4.58
CA SER A 193 -1.92 -1.78 -3.80
C SER A 193 -1.08 -3.02 -4.04
N HIS A 194 -0.69 -3.30 -5.29
CA HIS A 194 0.23 -4.40 -5.63
C HIS A 194 1.61 -4.22 -5.00
N VAL A 195 2.18 -3.01 -5.05
CA VAL A 195 3.47 -2.71 -4.39
C VAL A 195 3.39 -2.98 -2.88
N ARG A 196 2.28 -2.58 -2.24
CA ARG A 196 2.08 -2.83 -0.81
C ARG A 196 1.96 -4.32 -0.52
N ALA A 197 1.15 -5.05 -1.27
CA ALA A 197 0.96 -6.49 -1.07
C ALA A 197 2.27 -7.26 -1.26
N ASP A 198 3.02 -6.97 -2.32
CA ASP A 198 4.31 -7.59 -2.60
C ASP A 198 5.30 -7.26 -1.46
N ARG A 199 5.41 -5.99 -1.05
CA ARG A 199 6.27 -5.65 0.11
C ARG A 199 5.87 -6.39 1.39
N THR A 200 4.58 -6.53 1.66
CA THR A 200 4.07 -7.26 2.82
C THR A 200 4.42 -8.74 2.77
N LEU A 201 4.39 -9.38 1.58
CA LEU A 201 4.88 -10.77 1.43
C LEU A 201 6.34 -10.93 1.88
N SER A 202 7.18 -9.91 1.71
CA SER A 202 8.58 -9.97 2.18
C SER A 202 8.68 -9.88 3.70
N TRP A 203 7.80 -9.12 4.35
CA TRP A 203 7.68 -9.10 5.80
C TRP A 203 7.16 -10.43 6.34
N ILE A 204 6.09 -10.96 5.74
CA ILE A 204 5.54 -12.27 6.09
C ILE A 204 6.63 -13.34 6.00
N ALA A 205 7.31 -13.42 4.84
CA ALA A 205 8.40 -14.36 4.64
C ALA A 205 9.50 -14.20 5.69
N HIS A 206 9.91 -12.96 5.99
CA HIS A 206 10.88 -12.69 7.03
C HIS A 206 10.46 -13.21 8.40
N PHE A 207 9.27 -12.85 8.90
CA PHE A 207 8.78 -13.31 10.20
C PHE A 207 8.67 -14.83 10.25
N MET A 208 8.14 -15.44 9.20
CA MET A 208 8.02 -16.88 9.06
C MET A 208 9.38 -17.59 9.13
N THR A 209 10.38 -17.09 8.41
CA THR A 209 11.75 -17.66 8.46
C THR A 209 12.45 -17.43 9.81
N SER A 210 12.22 -16.27 10.45
CA SER A 210 12.78 -15.99 11.77
C SER A 210 12.18 -16.92 12.84
N MET A 211 10.86 -17.16 12.81
CA MET A 211 10.21 -18.10 13.72
C MET A 211 10.74 -19.52 13.55
N LEU A 212 10.91 -19.97 12.31
CA LEU A 212 11.46 -21.30 12.02
C LEU A 212 12.88 -21.42 12.60
N SER A 213 13.73 -20.41 12.40
CA SER A 213 15.07 -20.39 12.98
C SER A 213 15.06 -20.48 14.50
N ILE A 214 14.13 -19.79 15.19
CA ILE A 214 13.99 -19.86 16.65
C ILE A 214 13.62 -21.28 17.07
N ILE A 215 12.64 -21.89 16.41
CA ILE A 215 12.17 -23.25 16.69
C ILE A 215 13.30 -24.28 16.50
N GLU A 216 14.16 -24.10 15.49
CA GLU A 216 15.23 -25.04 15.17
C GLU A 216 16.49 -24.87 16.05
N THR A 217 16.75 -23.66 16.56
CA THR A 217 18.02 -23.33 17.21
C THR A 217 17.93 -23.11 18.72
N GLU A 218 16.75 -22.80 19.24
CA GLU A 218 16.53 -22.49 20.65
C GLU A 218 15.74 -23.59 21.37
N ASP A 219 16.10 -23.85 22.62
CA ASP A 219 15.29 -24.67 23.51
C ASP A 219 14.11 -23.81 24.03
N ILE A 220 12.96 -23.97 23.39
CA ILE A 220 11.74 -23.21 23.67
C ILE A 220 10.71 -24.06 24.44
N SER A 221 9.92 -23.42 25.30
CA SER A 221 8.84 -24.11 26.00
C SER A 221 7.73 -24.56 25.04
N GLU A 222 6.99 -25.61 25.39
CA GLU A 222 5.83 -26.09 24.60
C GLU A 222 4.78 -25.00 24.37
N GLU A 223 4.58 -24.13 25.37
CA GLU A 223 3.68 -22.98 25.27
C GLU A 223 4.15 -21.99 24.19
N THR A 224 5.45 -21.67 24.19
CA THR A 224 6.05 -20.79 23.17
C THR A 224 5.94 -21.39 21.78
N PHE A 225 6.25 -22.67 21.64
CA PHE A 225 6.12 -23.39 20.38
C PHE A 225 4.67 -23.33 19.85
N SER A 226 3.68 -23.57 20.72
CA SER A 226 2.26 -23.48 20.37
C SER A 226 1.89 -22.07 19.86
N GLU A 227 2.33 -21.01 20.53
CA GLU A 227 2.03 -19.64 20.09
C GLU A 227 2.73 -19.26 18.77
N LEU A 228 3.98 -19.69 18.57
CA LEU A 228 4.69 -19.51 17.30
C LEU A 228 4.00 -20.25 16.14
N MET A 229 3.46 -21.45 16.38
CA MET A 229 2.71 -22.19 15.38
C MET A 229 1.39 -21.48 15.01
N LYS A 230 0.67 -20.90 15.99
CA LYS A 230 -0.52 -20.07 15.73
C LYS A 230 -0.16 -18.82 14.93
N ALA A 231 0.95 -18.16 15.27
CA ALA A 231 1.47 -17.00 14.53
C ALA A 231 1.80 -17.37 13.08
N SER A 232 2.49 -18.50 12.87
CA SER A 232 2.81 -19.03 11.54
C SER A 232 1.56 -19.28 10.71
N TYR A 233 0.58 -20.01 11.24
CA TYR A 233 -0.69 -20.24 10.55
C TYR A 233 -1.42 -18.95 10.19
N CYS A 234 -1.44 -17.97 11.12
CA CYS A 234 -2.04 -16.66 10.86
C CYS A 234 -1.33 -15.93 9.70
N LEU A 235 0.00 -15.98 9.66
CA LEU A 235 0.80 -15.39 8.59
C LEU A 235 0.63 -16.08 7.24
N GLU A 236 0.43 -17.40 7.21
CA GLU A 236 0.12 -18.14 5.98
C GLU A 236 -1.19 -17.69 5.34
N MET A 237 -2.23 -17.51 6.16
CA MET A 237 -3.49 -16.92 5.69
C MET A 237 -3.30 -15.50 5.16
N GLY A 238 -2.47 -14.70 5.85
CA GLY A 238 -2.06 -13.39 5.36
C GLY A 238 -1.31 -13.44 4.03
N GLU A 239 -0.45 -14.44 3.83
CA GLU A 239 0.29 -14.66 2.58
C GLU A 239 -0.66 -14.92 1.42
N LEU A 240 -1.69 -15.75 1.63
CA LEU A 240 -2.72 -16.05 0.64
C LEU A 240 -3.48 -14.79 0.22
N PHE A 241 -3.93 -13.98 1.19
CA PHE A 241 -4.63 -12.73 0.86
C PHE A 241 -3.73 -11.75 0.11
N MET A 242 -2.45 -11.64 0.47
CA MET A 242 -1.50 -10.79 -0.26
C MET A 242 -1.29 -11.27 -1.70
N LYS A 243 -1.21 -12.58 -1.93
CA LYS A 243 -1.14 -13.18 -3.28
C LYS A 243 -2.41 -12.90 -4.08
N GLU A 244 -3.57 -12.96 -3.45
CA GLU A 244 -4.85 -12.61 -4.08
C GLU A 244 -4.86 -11.17 -4.57
N ILE A 245 -4.38 -10.20 -3.77
CA ILE A 245 -4.30 -8.80 -4.19
C ILE A 245 -3.46 -8.62 -5.47
N LEU A 246 -2.37 -9.37 -5.61
CA LEU A 246 -1.46 -9.27 -6.76
C LEU A 246 -2.07 -9.73 -8.09
N ILE A 247 -3.14 -10.54 -8.04
CA ILE A 247 -3.86 -11.01 -9.24
C ILE A 247 -5.11 -10.18 -9.55
N GLN A 248 -5.53 -9.29 -8.64
CA GLN A 248 -6.67 -8.41 -8.89
C GLN A 248 -6.36 -7.37 -9.96
N GLU A 249 -7.30 -7.18 -10.87
CA GLU A 249 -7.27 -6.14 -11.91
C GLU A 249 -8.14 -4.93 -11.58
N ASP A 250 -9.07 -5.08 -10.64
CA ASP A 250 -9.93 -3.98 -10.20
C ASP A 250 -9.36 -3.29 -8.95
N ASN A 251 -9.21 -1.96 -9.03
CA ASN A 251 -8.66 -1.17 -7.93
C ASN A 251 -9.53 -1.21 -6.67
N SER A 252 -10.86 -1.23 -6.81
CA SER A 252 -11.76 -1.22 -5.65
C SER A 252 -11.70 -2.53 -4.87
N GLN A 253 -11.69 -3.66 -5.58
CA GLN A 253 -11.53 -4.99 -5.00
C GLN A 253 -10.15 -5.15 -4.36
N ALA A 254 -9.07 -4.79 -5.07
CA ALA A 254 -7.72 -4.84 -4.54
C ALA A 254 -7.57 -4.00 -3.26
N SER A 255 -8.16 -2.79 -3.22
CA SER A 255 -8.13 -1.92 -2.04
C SER A 255 -8.92 -2.48 -0.86
N LEU A 256 -10.07 -3.11 -1.12
CA LEU A 256 -10.90 -3.74 -0.09
C LEU A 256 -10.17 -4.92 0.53
N ILE A 257 -9.68 -5.85 -0.29
CA ILE A 257 -8.94 -7.03 0.16
C ILE A 257 -7.69 -6.59 0.92
N LEU A 258 -6.93 -5.61 0.41
CA LEU A 258 -5.77 -5.06 1.11
C LEU A 258 -6.13 -4.55 2.51
N SER A 259 -7.22 -3.81 2.64
CA SER A 259 -7.65 -3.27 3.94
C SER A 259 -8.03 -4.39 4.93
N GLN A 260 -8.79 -5.38 4.48
CA GLN A 260 -9.15 -6.55 5.29
C GLN A 260 -7.93 -7.38 5.70
N SER A 261 -7.01 -7.59 4.75
CA SER A 261 -5.79 -8.37 4.98
C SER A 261 -4.86 -7.69 5.98
N LEU A 262 -4.76 -6.36 5.96
CA LEU A 262 -3.96 -5.61 6.94
C LEU A 262 -4.54 -5.74 8.35
N VAL A 263 -5.87 -5.78 8.50
CA VAL A 263 -6.54 -6.03 9.79
C VAL A 263 -6.24 -7.44 10.28
N HIS A 264 -6.30 -8.45 9.40
CA HIS A 264 -5.91 -9.82 9.72
C HIS A 264 -4.46 -9.90 10.19
N LEU A 265 -3.52 -9.30 9.45
CA LEU A 265 -2.10 -9.29 9.81
C LEU A 265 -1.84 -8.60 11.15
N GLN A 266 -2.58 -7.52 11.47
CA GLN A 266 -2.53 -6.89 12.78
C GLN A 266 -2.98 -7.84 13.91
N SER A 267 -3.97 -8.70 13.67
CA SER A 267 -4.34 -9.71 14.68
C SER A 267 -3.27 -10.79 14.87
N CYS A 268 -2.45 -11.09 13.85
CA CYS A 268 -1.36 -12.05 13.99
C CYS A 268 -0.28 -11.59 14.99
N GLU A 269 -0.12 -10.27 15.19
CA GLU A 269 0.83 -9.70 16.17
C GLU A 269 0.55 -10.17 17.61
N GLN A 270 -0.70 -10.51 17.93
CA GLN A 270 -1.07 -10.96 19.27
C GLN A 270 -0.38 -12.28 19.64
N TYR A 271 -0.24 -13.20 18.68
CA TYR A 271 0.44 -14.48 18.90
C TYR A 271 1.95 -14.30 19.11
N PHE A 272 2.58 -13.37 18.39
CA PHE A 272 3.99 -13.02 18.61
C PHE A 272 4.21 -12.43 20.01
N LYS A 273 3.31 -11.55 20.44
CA LYS A 273 3.39 -10.97 21.77
C LYS A 273 3.22 -12.04 22.86
N GLN A 274 2.28 -12.96 22.69
CA GLN A 274 2.07 -14.07 23.62
C GLN A 274 3.27 -15.01 23.67
N ALA A 275 3.84 -15.39 22.52
CA ALA A 275 5.07 -16.18 22.46
C ALA A 275 6.22 -15.51 23.22
N TYR A 276 6.42 -14.19 23.04
CA TYR A 276 7.42 -13.40 23.77
C TYR A 276 7.15 -13.37 25.29
N ASP A 277 5.90 -13.11 25.69
CA ASP A 277 5.54 -13.02 27.11
C ASP A 277 5.75 -14.37 27.83
N SER A 278 5.52 -15.50 27.13
CA SER A 278 5.76 -16.86 27.62
C SER A 278 7.25 -17.28 27.59
N ASN A 279 8.12 -16.52 26.92
CA ASN A 279 9.56 -16.78 26.87
C ASN A 279 10.39 -15.49 26.90
N GLN A 280 10.83 -15.08 28.09
CA GLN A 280 11.60 -13.85 28.36
C GLN A 280 12.94 -13.72 27.59
N LYS A 281 13.31 -14.71 26.76
CA LYS A 281 14.54 -14.76 25.96
C LYS A 281 14.36 -14.49 24.47
N LEU A 282 13.13 -14.38 23.96
CA LEU A 282 12.89 -14.20 22.52
C LEU A 282 13.23 -12.77 22.06
N ASP A 283 14.29 -12.58 21.27
CA ASP A 283 14.55 -11.33 20.54
C ASP A 283 14.12 -11.52 19.08
N ILE A 284 12.84 -11.25 18.76
CA ILE A 284 12.26 -11.31 17.39
C ILE A 284 12.53 -10.00 16.62
#